data_AF-A0A3D1UWG1-F1
#
_entry.id   AF-A0A3D1UWG1-F1
#
_cell.length_a   1.000
_cell.length_b   1.000
_cell.length_c   1.000
_cell.angle_alpha   90.00
_cell.angle_beta   90.00
_cell.angle_gamma   90.00
#
_symmetry.space_group_name_H-M   'P 1'
#
loop_
_entity.id
_entity.type
_entity.pdbx_description
1 polymer ?
#
loop_
_entity_poly.entity_id
_entity_poly.type
_entity_poly.pdbx_seq_one_letter_code
_entity_poly.pdbx_strand_id
1 'polypeptide(L)'
;MTNSDRIKDALRLLCWRNKRDSQSAFARKVGLNQSYISGIISGKKTKRLPLETMEKLFPDLVVLPLGMDHGRPPVEKEIIAIMEKLSDVDKAKALAMLSAHFPYAIKTKMRSESSCLADHEEPAVE
;
A
#
# COMPACT_ATOMS: atom_id res chain seq x y z
N MET A 1 -2.04 6.97 22.16
CA MET A 1 -1.82 7.83 20.99
C MET A 1 -3.07 7.78 20.12
N THR A 2 -3.75 8.92 19.90
CA THR A 2 -5.02 8.92 19.14
C THR A 2 -4.75 8.90 17.62
N ASN A 3 -5.73 8.48 16.81
CA ASN A 3 -5.62 8.56 15.34
C ASN A 3 -5.38 10.01 14.87
N SER A 4 -5.95 10.99 15.57
CA SER A 4 -5.71 12.42 15.32
C SER A 4 -4.24 12.79 15.53
N ASP A 5 -3.55 12.23 16.52
CA ASP A 5 -2.14 12.52 16.77
C ASP A 5 -1.24 11.88 15.69
N ARG A 6 -1.55 10.65 15.27
CA ARG A 6 -0.88 9.99 14.14
C ARG A 6 -0.97 10.79 12.84
N ILE A 7 -2.14 11.35 12.53
CA ILE A 7 -2.33 12.19 11.34
C ILE A 7 -1.50 13.47 11.42
N LYS A 8 -1.45 14.12 12.60
CA LYS A 8 -0.62 15.33 12.80
C LYS A 8 0.85 15.03 12.58
N ASP A 9 1.35 13.93 13.13
CA ASP A 9 2.76 13.57 13.03
C ASP A 9 3.14 13.15 11.61
N ALA A 10 2.30 12.38 10.92
CA ALA A 10 2.48 12.06 9.52
C ALA A 10 2.53 13.33 8.64
N LEU A 11 1.65 14.29 8.90
CA LEU A 11 1.62 15.57 8.19
C LEU A 11 2.86 16.43 8.45
N ARG A 12 3.38 16.43 9.69
CA ARG A 12 4.65 17.10 10.04
C ARG A 12 5.82 16.49 9.26
N LEU A 13 5.90 15.17 9.21
CA LEU A 13 6.93 14.45 8.46
C LEU A 13 6.87 14.75 6.95
N LEU A 14 5.67 14.83 6.37
CA LEU A 14 5.49 15.19 4.95
C LEU A 14 5.89 16.64 4.64
N CYS A 15 5.63 17.56 5.57
CA CYS A 15 6.08 18.95 5.46
C CYS A 15 7.62 19.03 5.51
N TRP A 16 8.25 18.28 6.41
CA TRP A 16 9.72 18.24 6.56
C TRP A 16 10.42 17.57 5.38
N ARG A 17 9.85 16.48 4.83
CA ARG A 17 10.43 15.73 3.70
C ARG A 17 10.44 16.52 2.39
N ASN A 18 9.57 17.52 2.23
CA ASN A 18 9.68 18.46 1.11
C ASN A 18 10.79 19.46 1.39
N LYS A 19 12.00 19.12 0.92
CA LYS A 19 13.33 19.80 0.92
C LYS A 19 13.40 21.35 0.90
N ARG A 20 12.29 22.09 0.85
CA ARG A 20 12.16 23.54 1.03
C ARG A 20 11.62 23.94 2.41
N ASP A 21 11.64 23.04 3.39
CA ASP A 21 11.39 23.26 4.84
C ASP A 21 10.24 24.20 5.17
N SER A 22 9.13 24.11 4.43
CA SER A 22 7.99 24.95 4.71
C SER A 22 6.70 24.22 4.43
N GLN A 23 5.85 24.27 5.45
CA GLN A 23 4.43 23.93 5.36
C GLN A 23 3.77 24.61 4.15
N SER A 24 4.21 25.83 3.80
CA SER A 24 3.74 26.58 2.62
C SER A 24 4.13 25.95 1.29
N ALA A 25 5.34 25.39 1.17
CA ALA A 25 5.75 24.68 -0.04
C ALA A 25 4.95 23.39 -0.22
N PHE A 26 4.75 22.62 0.87
CA PHE A 26 3.92 21.43 0.82
C PHE A 26 2.46 21.76 0.48
N ALA A 27 1.90 22.79 1.11
CA ALA A 27 0.54 23.28 0.84
C ALA A 27 0.29 23.57 -0.64
N ARG A 28 1.21 24.32 -1.28
CA ARG A 28 1.15 24.59 -2.72
C ARG A 28 1.23 23.32 -3.57
N LYS A 29 2.10 22.38 -3.19
CA LYS A 29 2.27 21.10 -3.91
C LYS A 29 0.98 20.27 -3.94
N VAL A 30 0.25 20.23 -2.83
CA VAL A 30 -0.98 19.44 -2.70
C VAL A 30 -2.25 20.23 -3.01
N GLY A 31 -2.12 21.50 -3.44
CA GLY A 31 -3.25 22.36 -3.78
C GLY A 31 -4.12 22.76 -2.58
N LEU A 32 -3.55 22.87 -1.39
CA LEU A 32 -4.26 23.26 -0.16
C LEU A 32 -3.74 24.59 0.39
N ASN A 33 -4.56 25.26 1.21
CA ASN A 33 -4.14 26.47 1.92
C ASN A 33 -3.21 26.12 3.09
N GLN A 34 -2.09 26.84 3.23
CA GLN A 34 -1.14 26.64 4.33
C GLN A 34 -1.78 26.82 5.71
N SER A 35 -2.69 27.79 5.90
CA SER A 35 -3.42 27.98 7.16
C SER A 35 -4.34 26.79 7.47
N TYR A 36 -4.81 26.09 6.43
CA TYR A 36 -5.59 24.86 6.59
C TYR A 36 -4.72 23.74 7.16
N ILE A 37 -3.54 23.50 6.57
CA ILE A 37 -2.56 22.54 7.09
C ILE A 37 -2.12 22.89 8.53
N SER A 38 -1.95 24.18 8.85
CA SER A 38 -1.60 24.64 10.20
C SER A 38 -2.70 24.29 11.20
N GLY A 39 -3.96 24.48 10.80
CA GLY A 39 -5.13 24.10 11.58
C GLY A 39 -5.21 22.60 11.86
N ILE A 40 -4.73 21.74 10.95
CA ILE A 40 -4.65 20.29 11.15
C ILE A 40 -3.55 19.97 12.15
N ILE A 41 -2.32 20.48 11.93
CA ILE A 41 -1.17 20.21 12.81
C ILE A 41 -1.44 20.67 14.24
N SER A 42 -2.07 21.85 14.42
CA SER A 42 -2.44 22.40 15.73
C SER A 42 -3.66 21.71 16.37
N GLY A 43 -4.33 20.80 15.68
CA GLY A 43 -5.51 20.09 16.19
C GLY A 43 -6.82 20.88 16.15
N LYS A 44 -6.82 22.10 15.60
CA LYS A 44 -8.03 22.92 15.44
C LYS A 44 -8.99 22.36 14.37
N LYS A 45 -8.48 21.60 13.39
CA LYS A 45 -9.25 21.07 12.25
C LYS A 45 -9.21 19.53 12.10
N THR A 46 -8.79 18.78 13.11
CA THR A 46 -8.59 17.32 12.98
C THR A 46 -9.84 16.46 13.22
N LYS A 47 -10.94 17.02 13.71
CA LYS A 47 -12.13 16.22 14.08
C LYS A 47 -12.84 15.58 12.88
N ARG A 48 -12.82 16.22 11.71
CA ARG A 48 -13.39 15.70 10.45
C ARG A 48 -12.60 16.23 9.27
N LEU A 49 -11.68 15.43 8.74
CA LEU A 49 -10.99 15.71 7.49
C LEU A 49 -11.79 15.10 6.34
N PRO A 50 -12.17 15.88 5.31
CA PRO A 50 -12.78 15.32 4.10
C PRO A 50 -11.86 14.27 3.45
N LEU A 51 -12.43 13.23 2.87
CA LEU A 51 -11.66 12.17 2.20
C LEU A 51 -10.77 12.74 1.09
N GLU A 52 -11.31 13.63 0.26
CA GLU A 52 -10.57 14.34 -0.80
C GLU A 52 -9.33 15.08 -0.25
N THR A 53 -9.43 15.61 0.97
CA THR A 53 -8.31 16.27 1.63
C THR A 53 -7.26 15.24 2.06
N MET A 54 -7.69 14.08 2.55
CA MET A 54 -6.76 12.99 2.91
C MET A 54 -6.04 12.45 1.67
N GLU A 55 -6.73 12.27 0.54
CA GLU A 55 -6.14 11.84 -0.73
C GLU A 55 -5.09 12.84 -1.24
N LYS A 56 -5.37 14.15 -1.14
CA LYS A 56 -4.40 15.20 -1.50
C LYS A 56 -3.17 15.21 -0.58
N LEU A 57 -3.36 15.00 0.72
CA LEU A 57 -2.28 15.01 1.70
C LEU A 57 -1.41 13.76 1.65
N PHE A 58 -2.03 12.62 1.35
CA PHE A 58 -1.41 11.29 1.36
C PHE A 58 -1.66 10.65 -0.01
N PRO A 59 -0.85 10.97 -1.04
CA PRO A 59 -1.08 10.44 -2.40
C PRO A 59 -0.95 8.91 -2.48
N ASP A 60 -0.22 8.29 -1.55
CA ASP A 60 -0.07 6.84 -1.44
C ASP A 60 -1.16 6.20 -0.55
N LEU A 61 -2.19 6.97 -0.16
CA LEU A 61 -3.28 6.47 0.67
C LEU A 61 -4.14 5.49 -0.13
N VAL A 62 -4.00 4.21 0.19
CA VAL A 62 -4.89 3.17 -0.30
C VAL A 62 -6.13 3.14 0.60
N VAL A 63 -7.26 3.60 0.06
CA VAL A 63 -8.55 3.51 0.75
C VAL A 63 -9.10 2.11 0.51
N LEU A 64 -9.08 1.29 1.56
CA LEU A 64 -9.77 0.00 1.54
C LEU A 64 -11.27 0.23 1.83
N PRO A 65 -12.18 -0.46 1.13
CA PRO A 65 -13.60 -0.42 1.44
C PRO A 65 -13.86 -0.73 2.92
N LEU A 66 -14.69 0.08 3.58
CA LEU A 66 -15.13 -0.16 4.95
C LEU A 66 -15.86 -1.52 5.03
N GLY A 67 -15.47 -2.38 5.98
CA GLY A 67 -16.05 -3.72 6.14
C GLY A 67 -15.23 -4.87 5.55
N MET A 68 -13.96 -4.63 5.16
CA MET A 68 -13.03 -5.72 4.82
C MET A 68 -12.67 -6.62 6.02
N ASP A 69 -13.09 -6.27 7.23
CA ASP A 69 -12.70 -7.00 8.43
C ASP A 69 -13.38 -8.38 8.50
N HIS A 70 -14.67 -8.54 8.18
CA HIS A 70 -15.31 -9.86 8.29
C HIS A 70 -16.50 -10.00 7.31
N GLY A 71 -16.36 -10.86 6.29
CA GLY A 71 -17.51 -11.38 5.52
C GLY A 71 -17.51 -11.21 4.01
N ARG A 72 -16.48 -10.61 3.39
CA ARG A 72 -16.36 -10.64 1.92
C ARG A 72 -15.93 -12.05 1.48
N PRO A 73 -16.48 -12.61 0.37
CA PRO A 73 -15.91 -13.81 -0.24
C PRO A 73 -14.41 -13.60 -0.47
N PRO A 74 -13.60 -14.67 -0.41
CA PRO A 74 -12.15 -14.55 -0.50
C PRO A 74 -11.78 -13.69 -1.71
N VAL A 75 -11.09 -12.57 -1.43
CA VAL A 75 -10.64 -11.59 -2.45
C VAL A 75 -9.82 -12.27 -3.54
N GLU A 76 -9.26 -13.43 -3.24
CA GLU A 76 -8.70 -14.40 -4.17
C GLU A 76 -9.56 -14.62 -5.42
N LYS A 77 -10.89 -14.80 -5.30
CA LYS A 77 -11.76 -15.02 -6.46
C LYS A 77 -11.84 -13.80 -7.38
N GLU A 78 -11.88 -12.60 -6.80
CA GLU A 78 -11.86 -11.34 -7.57
C GLU A 78 -10.50 -11.14 -8.25
N ILE A 79 -9.41 -11.42 -7.54
CA ILE A 79 -8.04 -11.36 -8.10
C ILE A 79 -7.89 -12.34 -9.26
N ILE A 80 -8.31 -13.60 -9.11
CA ILE A 80 -8.27 -14.61 -10.17
C ILE A 80 -9.08 -14.14 -11.37
N ALA A 81 -10.33 -13.69 -11.16
CA ALA A 81 -11.20 -13.23 -12.25
C ALA A 81 -10.64 -12.01 -13.00
N ILE A 82 -9.91 -11.12 -12.32
CA ILE A 82 -9.19 -10.02 -12.97
C ILE A 82 -8.00 -10.57 -13.76
N MET A 83 -7.18 -11.42 -13.14
CA MET A 83 -5.98 -12.00 -13.77
C MET A 83 -6.30 -12.83 -15.02
N GLU A 84 -7.43 -13.56 -15.03
CA GLU A 84 -7.90 -14.33 -16.19
C GLU A 84 -8.23 -13.45 -17.40
N LYS A 85 -8.64 -12.19 -17.17
CA LYS A 85 -8.97 -11.23 -18.22
C LYS A 85 -7.75 -10.47 -18.75
N LEU A 86 -6.59 -10.59 -18.10
CA LEU A 86 -5.37 -9.91 -18.51
C LEU A 86 -4.63 -10.68 -19.60
N SER A 87 -3.94 -9.92 -20.47
CA SER A 87 -2.97 -10.50 -21.39
C SER A 87 -1.77 -11.09 -20.63
N ASP A 88 -1.03 -12.02 -21.22
CA ASP A 88 0.15 -12.60 -20.56
C ASP A 88 1.23 -11.56 -20.26
N VAL A 89 1.31 -10.50 -21.08
CA VAL A 89 2.20 -9.35 -20.84
C VAL A 89 1.77 -8.60 -19.57
N ASP A 90 0.47 -8.39 -19.36
CA ASP A 90 -0.02 -7.68 -18.19
C ASP A 90 0.01 -8.54 -16.94
N LYS A 91 -0.18 -9.86 -17.06
CA LYS A 91 0.07 -10.82 -15.97
C LYS A 91 1.53 -10.76 -15.52
N ALA A 92 2.49 -10.69 -16.45
CA ALA A 92 3.91 -10.56 -16.10
C ALA A 92 4.22 -9.25 -15.35
N LYS A 93 3.61 -8.13 -15.75
CA LYS A 93 3.72 -6.85 -15.03
C LYS A 93 3.11 -6.93 -13.63
N ALA A 94 1.91 -7.50 -13.52
CA ALA A 94 1.23 -7.69 -12.24
C ALA A 94 2.07 -8.57 -11.30
N LEU A 95 2.66 -9.66 -11.81
CA LEU A 95 3.57 -10.51 -11.06
C LEU A 95 4.81 -9.75 -10.57
N ALA A 96 5.42 -8.92 -11.43
CA ALA A 96 6.58 -8.10 -11.04
C ALA A 96 6.22 -7.10 -9.93
N MET A 97 5.06 -6.45 -10.02
CA MET A 97 4.56 -5.55 -8.97
C MET A 97 4.31 -6.30 -7.66
N LEU A 98 3.61 -7.44 -7.70
CA LEU A 98 3.39 -8.26 -6.51
C LEU A 98 4.71 -8.73 -5.88
N SER A 99 5.70 -9.06 -6.71
CA SER A 99 7.04 -9.46 -6.25
C SER A 99 7.80 -8.33 -5.55
N ALA A 100 7.68 -7.12 -6.06
CA ALA A 100 8.30 -5.94 -5.44
C ALA A 100 7.65 -5.60 -4.09
N HIS A 101 6.33 -5.75 -3.97
CA HIS A 101 5.58 -5.37 -2.77
C HIS A 101 5.49 -6.48 -1.71
N PHE A 102 5.56 -7.76 -2.11
CA PHE A 102 5.43 -8.92 -1.22
C PHE A 102 6.57 -9.94 -1.41
N PRO A 103 7.84 -9.54 -1.25
CA PRO A 103 8.99 -10.37 -1.58
C PRO A 103 9.05 -11.69 -0.78
N TYR A 104 8.52 -11.70 0.44
CA TYR A 104 8.51 -12.88 1.30
C TYR A 104 7.51 -13.94 0.85
N ALA A 105 6.34 -13.54 0.33
CA ALA A 105 5.30 -14.47 -0.12
C ALA A 105 5.74 -15.28 -1.36
N ILE A 106 6.65 -14.71 -2.17
CA ILE A 106 7.17 -15.36 -3.37
C ILE A 106 8.35 -16.28 -3.05
N LYS A 107 9.22 -15.86 -2.12
CA LYS A 107 10.35 -16.70 -1.67
C LYS A 107 9.89 -18.02 -1.05
N THR A 108 8.80 -18.03 -0.30
CA THR A 108 8.22 -19.26 0.24
C THR A 108 7.70 -20.17 -0.86
N LYS A 109 7.05 -19.64 -1.90
CA LYS A 109 6.53 -20.47 -3.01
C LYS A 109 7.64 -21.11 -3.84
N MET A 110 8.69 -20.36 -4.21
CA MET A 110 9.82 -20.91 -4.98
C MET A 110 10.62 -21.94 -4.18
N ARG A 111 10.73 -21.78 -2.86
CA ARG A 111 11.41 -22.77 -2.01
C ARG A 111 10.61 -24.07 -1.87
N SER A 112 9.29 -23.99 -1.86
CA SER A 112 8.41 -25.16 -1.82
C SER A 112 8.40 -25.94 -3.15
N GLU A 113 8.45 -25.26 -4.29
CA GLU A 113 8.51 -25.92 -5.61
C GLU A 113 9.89 -26.55 -5.91
N SER A 114 10.99 -25.96 -5.43
CA SER A 114 12.32 -26.58 -5.53
C SER A 114 12.53 -27.78 -4.59
N SER A 115 11.71 -27.93 -3.56
CA SER A 115 11.80 -29.06 -2.61
C SER A 115 11.19 -30.36 -3.13
N CYS A 116 10.46 -30.34 -4.25
CA CYS A 116 9.77 -31.51 -4.80
C CYS A 116 10.55 -32.21 -5.93
N LEU A 117 11.77 -31.75 -6.26
CA LEU A 117 12.58 -32.28 -7.37
C LEU A 117 13.86 -33.02 -6.93
N ALA A 118 14.07 -33.20 -5.63
CA ALA A 118 15.22 -33.94 -5.10
C ALA A 118 14.72 -35.10 -4.25
N ASP A 119 14.29 -36.19 -4.88
CA ASP A 119 14.23 -37.56 -4.31
C ASP A 119 13.74 -38.55 -5.39
N HIS A 120 14.51 -38.72 -6.46
CA HIS A 120 14.43 -39.89 -7.34
C HIS A 120 15.84 -40.26 -7.81
N GLU A 121 16.69 -40.71 -6.89
CA GLU A 121 17.76 -41.64 -7.24
C GLU A 121 17.22 -43.06 -7.04
N GLU A 122 16.96 -43.75 -8.16
CA GLU A 122 16.74 -45.20 -8.18
C GLU A 122 18.00 -45.90 -7.65
N PRO A 123 17.92 -46.83 -6.69
CA PRO A 123 19.03 -47.72 -6.44
C PRO A 123 19.08 -48.78 -7.54
N ALA A 124 20.15 -48.73 -8.33
CA ALA A 124 20.51 -49.79 -9.27
C ALA A 124 20.64 -51.12 -8.53
N VAL A 125 19.98 -52.13 -9.08
CA VAL A 125 20.04 -53.53 -8.64
C VAL A 125 21.30 -54.15 -9.26
N GLU A 126 22.18 -54.69 -8.42
CA GLU A 126 23.03 -55.85 -8.72
C GLU A 126 23.38 -56.60 -7.43
#